data_AF-A0A1N6KST1-F1
#
_entry.id   AF-A0A1N6KST1-F1
#
_cell.length_a   1.000
_cell.length_b   1.000
_cell.length_c   1.000
_cell.angle_alpha   90.00
_cell.angle_beta   90.00
_cell.angle_gamma   90.00
#
_symmetry.space_group_name_H-M   'P 1'
#
loop_
_entity.id
_entity.type
_entity.pdbx_description
1 polymer ?
#
loop_
_entity_poly.entity_id
_entity_poly.type
_entity_poly.pdbx_seq_one_letter_code
_entity_poly.pdbx_strand_id
1 'polypeptide(L)'
;MDGAGRCHRFVIEVQRLSTPKALSEAVERVRRYARPPEFYPLVVVPYLPEARLAEFESAGVSGIDLCGNGVVVVPNELLVYRTGCPNRFRSEDEIKNVFRGNSSLAA
;
A
#
# COMPACT_ATOMS: atom_id res chain seq x y z
N MET A 1 12.37 -35.12 8.92
CA MET A 1 12.70 -33.85 8.25
C MET A 1 11.83 -32.79 8.91
N ASP A 2 12.30 -32.24 10.03
CA ASP A 2 11.55 -31.22 10.79
C ASP A 2 11.87 -29.85 10.21
N GLY A 3 11.25 -29.55 9.08
CA GLY A 3 11.26 -28.21 8.50
C GLY A 3 10.18 -27.36 9.13
N ALA A 4 10.30 -27.03 10.42
CA ALA A 4 9.41 -26.04 11.02
C ALA A 4 9.75 -24.66 10.42
N GLY A 5 9.10 -24.34 9.30
CA GLY A 5 9.19 -23.01 8.69
C GLY A 5 8.73 -21.95 9.69
N ARG A 6 9.39 -20.79 9.70
CA ARG A 6 8.92 -19.65 10.50
C ARG A 6 7.60 -19.14 9.94
N CYS A 7 6.61 -18.96 10.82
CA CYS A 7 5.29 -18.46 10.48
C CYS A 7 5.06 -17.09 11.13
N HIS A 8 4.62 -16.11 10.34
CA HIS A 8 4.26 -14.77 10.82
C HIS A 8 2.78 -14.51 10.54
N ARG A 9 2.08 -13.89 11.49
CA ARG A 9 0.67 -13.53 11.35
C ARG A 9 0.53 -12.04 11.09
N PHE A 10 -0.49 -11.65 10.33
CA PHE A 10 -0.73 -10.26 9.97
C PHE A 10 -2.18 -9.86 10.24
N VAL A 11 -2.38 -8.62 10.70
CA VAL A 11 -3.68 -7.95 10.58
C VAL A 11 -3.71 -7.25 9.23
N ILE A 12 -4.79 -7.45 8.49
CA ILE A 12 -4.89 -7.00 7.10
C ILE A 12 -5.97 -5.94 6.95
N GLU A 13 -5.60 -4.83 6.33
CA GLU A 13 -6.54 -3.84 5.80
C GLU A 13 -6.59 -3.93 4.28
N VAL A 14 -7.77 -4.20 3.71
CA VAL A 14 -7.97 -4.32 2.26
C VAL A 14 -8.65 -3.06 1.75
N GLN A 15 -8.03 -2.37 0.79
CA GLN A 15 -8.59 -1.17 0.16
C GLN A 15 -8.95 -1.43 -1.30
N ARG A 16 -10.04 -0.78 -1.74
CA ARG A 16 -10.46 -0.79 -3.16
C ARG A 16 -9.73 0.25 -4.01
N LEU A 17 -9.13 1.25 -3.37
CA LEU A 17 -8.47 2.38 -4.03
C LEU A 17 -7.08 2.59 -3.43
N SER A 18 -6.12 2.98 -4.27
CA SER A 18 -4.75 3.34 -3.86
C SER A 18 -4.55 4.85 -3.72
N THR A 19 -5.61 5.62 -3.40
CA THR A 19 -5.47 7.08 -3.22
C THR A 19 -4.63 7.38 -1.97
N PRO A 20 -3.90 8.51 -1.93
CA PRO A 20 -3.06 8.85 -0.77
C PRO A 20 -3.83 8.82 0.57
N LYS A 21 -5.06 9.34 0.58
CA LYS A 21 -5.96 9.35 1.74
C LYS A 21 -6.40 7.93 2.15
N ALA A 22 -6.82 7.10 1.20
CA ALA A 22 -7.25 5.73 1.52
C ALA A 22 -6.08 4.91 2.10
N LEU A 23 -4.87 5.13 1.59
CA LEU A 23 -3.66 4.49 2.09
C LEU A 23 -3.28 4.98 3.49
N SER A 24 -3.33 6.30 3.76
CA SER A 24 -3.02 6.82 5.11
C SER A 24 -4.01 6.30 6.15
N GLU A 25 -5.31 6.31 5.84
CA GLU A 25 -6.35 5.78 6.72
C GLU A 25 -6.22 4.25 6.94
N ALA A 26 -5.82 3.50 5.91
CA ALA A 26 -5.56 2.07 6.04
C ALA A 26 -4.34 1.79 6.94
N VAL A 27 -3.26 2.55 6.79
CA VAL A 27 -2.07 2.45 7.64
C VAL A 27 -2.41 2.75 9.10
N GLU A 28 -3.18 3.81 9.36
CA GLU A 28 -3.63 4.14 10.72
C GLU A 28 -4.48 3.02 11.33
N ARG A 29 -5.44 2.49 10.57
CA ARG A 29 -6.33 1.42 11.05
C ARG A 29 -5.57 0.12 11.31
N VAL A 30 -4.75 -0.32 10.38
CA VAL A 30 -4.00 -1.58 10.55
C VAL A 30 -3.03 -1.49 11.74
N ARG A 31 -2.40 -0.34 11.95
CA ARG A 31 -1.52 -0.10 13.11
C ARG A 31 -2.28 -0.10 14.43
N ARG A 32 -3.49 0.47 14.48
CA ARG A 32 -4.33 0.45 15.69
C ARG A 32 -4.59 -0.98 16.16
N TYR A 33 -4.75 -1.91 15.23
CA TYR A 33 -5.04 -3.31 15.55
C TYR A 33 -3.81 -4.21 15.60
N ALA A 34 -2.70 -3.87 14.96
CA ALA A 34 -1.48 -4.67 15.02
C ALA A 34 -0.94 -4.78 16.46
N ARG A 35 -0.42 -5.96 16.83
CA ARG A 35 0.24 -6.23 18.12
C ARG A 35 1.48 -7.10 17.86
N PRO A 36 2.59 -6.54 17.37
CA PRO A 36 3.82 -7.28 17.24
C PRO A 36 4.30 -7.84 18.60
N PRO A 37 4.87 -9.06 18.65
CA PRO A 37 5.14 -9.96 17.52
C PRO A 37 3.95 -10.89 17.17
N GLU A 38 2.81 -10.76 17.86
CA GLU A 38 1.67 -11.66 17.67
C GLU A 38 1.06 -11.54 16.28
N PHE A 39 0.87 -10.30 15.81
CA PHE A 39 0.43 -9.98 14.46
C PHE A 39 0.95 -8.62 13.98
N TYR A 40 1.52 -8.61 12.77
CA TYR A 40 2.14 -7.45 12.13
C TYR A 40 1.16 -6.72 11.19
N PRO A 41 1.36 -5.42 10.92
CA PRO A 41 0.47 -4.68 10.03
C PRO A 41 0.74 -5.00 8.55
N LEU A 42 -0.32 -5.27 7.79
CA LEU A 42 -0.28 -5.43 6.33
C LEU A 42 -1.47 -4.74 5.65
N VAL A 43 -1.20 -4.01 4.57
CA VAL A 43 -2.25 -3.40 3.74
C VAL A 43 -2.25 -4.06 2.35
N VAL A 44 -3.43 -4.39 1.84
CA VAL A 44 -3.63 -4.90 0.49
C VAL A 44 -4.38 -3.86 -0.34
N VAL A 45 -3.81 -3.46 -1.46
CA VAL A 45 -4.39 -2.44 -2.36
C VAL A 45 -4.31 -2.87 -3.82
N PRO A 46 -5.03 -2.21 -4.75
CA PRO A 46 -4.97 -2.57 -6.17
C PRO A 46 -3.56 -2.46 -6.78
N TYR A 47 -2.86 -1.35 -6.50
CA TYR A 47 -1.52 -1.08 -7.03
C TYR A 47 -0.67 -0.26 -6.05
N LEU A 48 0.61 -0.62 -5.92
CA LEU A 48 1.62 0.14 -5.17
C LEU A 48 2.78 0.55 -6.10
N PRO A 49 2.94 1.84 -6.41
CA PRO A 49 4.14 2.31 -7.09
C PRO A 49 5.34 2.25 -6.14
N GLU A 50 6.55 2.19 -6.71
CA GLU A 50 7.80 2.02 -5.96
C GLU A 50 8.01 3.03 -4.83
N ALA A 51 7.66 4.30 -5.05
CA ALA A 51 7.74 5.32 -4.01
C ALA A 51 6.89 4.96 -2.76
N ARG A 52 5.71 4.36 -2.96
CA ARG A 52 4.82 3.96 -1.85
C ARG A 52 5.31 2.70 -1.15
N LEU A 53 6.01 1.81 -1.85
CA LEU A 53 6.68 0.67 -1.21
C LEU A 53 7.76 1.15 -0.23
N ALA A 54 8.57 2.12 -0.62
CA ALA A 54 9.60 2.71 0.24
C ALA A 54 9.01 3.43 1.46
N GLU A 55 7.87 4.13 1.29
CA GLU A 55 7.12 4.73 2.41
C GLU A 55 6.65 3.67 3.41
N PHE A 56 6.13 2.54 2.92
CA PHE A 56 5.63 1.44 3.74
C PHE A 56 6.75 0.73 4.49
N GLU A 57 7.86 0.45 3.82
CA GLU A 57 9.08 -0.09 4.43
C GLU A 57 9.57 0.81 5.57
N SER A 58 9.73 2.11 5.29
CA SER A 58 10.19 3.10 6.26
C SER A 58 9.23 3.23 7.45
N ALA A 59 7.93 3.00 7.22
CA ALA A 59 6.90 2.97 8.25
C ALA A 59 6.85 1.63 9.02
N GLY A 60 7.62 0.61 8.65
CA GLY A 60 7.51 -0.73 9.24
C GLY A 60 6.13 -1.35 9.03
N VAL A 61 5.47 -1.03 7.92
CA VAL A 61 4.14 -1.55 7.55
C VAL A 61 4.28 -2.36 6.28
N SER A 62 3.79 -3.60 6.28
CA SER A 62 3.77 -4.40 5.06
C SER A 62 2.71 -3.89 4.10
N GLY A 63 2.98 -3.94 2.81
CA GLY A 63 2.05 -3.58 1.75
C GLY A 63 2.22 -4.52 0.58
N ILE A 64 1.14 -5.13 0.11
CA ILE A 64 1.15 -5.90 -1.13
C ILE A 64 0.08 -5.39 -2.06
N ASP A 65 0.34 -5.47 -3.37
CA ASP A 65 -0.64 -5.14 -4.38
C ASP A 65 -1.12 -6.36 -5.17
N LEU A 66 -2.16 -6.15 -5.97
CA LEU A 66 -2.75 -7.19 -6.82
C LEU A 66 -2.05 -7.32 -8.19
N CYS A 67 -0.95 -6.59 -8.38
CA CYS A 67 -0.12 -6.61 -9.60
C CYS A 67 1.18 -7.42 -9.41
N GLY A 68 1.54 -7.78 -8.18
CA GLY A 68 2.75 -8.53 -7.84
C GLY A 68 3.87 -7.69 -7.22
N ASN A 69 3.61 -6.41 -6.92
CA ASN A 69 4.51 -5.57 -6.14
C ASN A 69 4.18 -5.68 -4.64
N GLY A 70 5.17 -5.47 -3.79
CA GLY A 70 4.93 -5.43 -2.36
C GLY A 70 6.20 -5.37 -1.54
N VAL A 71 6.03 -4.90 -0.31
CA VAL A 71 7.00 -4.97 0.77
C VAL A 71 6.40 -5.75 1.94
N VAL A 72 7.08 -6.77 2.44
CA VAL A 72 6.70 -7.49 3.66
C VAL A 72 7.82 -7.34 4.67
N VAL A 73 7.49 -6.74 5.82
CA VAL A 73 8.44 -6.44 6.88
C VAL A 73 8.03 -7.16 8.16
N VAL A 74 8.95 -7.96 8.69
CA VAL A 74 8.93 -8.46 10.07
C VAL A 74 10.22 -7.95 10.72
N PRO A 75 10.15 -7.00 11.67
CA PRO A 75 11.32 -6.38 12.26
C PRO A 75 12.36 -7.41 12.73
N ASN A 76 13.62 -7.22 12.33
CA ASN A 76 14.77 -8.08 12.63
C ASN A 76 14.72 -9.51 12.08
N GLU A 77 13.73 -9.87 11.26
CA GLU A 77 13.54 -11.26 10.81
C GLU A 77 13.33 -11.41 9.29
N LEU A 78 12.54 -10.53 8.66
CA LEU A 78 12.16 -10.65 7.26
C LEU A 78 11.99 -9.30 6.59
N LEU A 79 12.62 -9.15 5.43
CA LEU A 79 12.30 -8.11 4.44
C LEU A 79 12.13 -8.79 3.08
N VAL A 80 10.93 -8.72 2.52
CA VAL A 80 10.66 -9.08 1.12
C VAL A 80 10.30 -7.80 0.40
N TYR A 81 10.97 -7.50 -0.71
CA TYR A 81 10.69 -6.32 -1.52
C TYR A 81 10.59 -6.73 -2.99
N ARG A 82 9.43 -6.48 -3.61
CA ARG A 82 9.18 -6.69 -5.04
C ARG A 82 8.59 -5.44 -5.66
N THR A 83 9.15 -5.01 -6.78
CA THR A 83 8.73 -3.84 -7.56
C THR A 83 8.84 -4.12 -9.06
N GLY A 84 8.37 -3.20 -9.89
CA GLY A 84 8.50 -3.23 -11.36
C GLY A 84 7.33 -3.89 -12.10
N CYS A 85 6.35 -4.47 -11.40
CA CYS A 85 5.14 -4.98 -12.04
C CYS A 85 4.22 -3.80 -12.42
N PRO A 86 3.71 -3.74 -13.67
CA PRO A 86 2.95 -2.59 -14.16
C PRO A 86 1.56 -2.50 -13.51
N ASN A 87 1.05 -1.27 -13.37
CA ASN A 87 -0.30 -1.03 -12.87
C ASN A 87 -1.37 -1.59 -13.83
N ARG A 88 -2.11 -2.61 -13.36
CA ARG A 88 -3.28 -3.21 -14.04
C ARG A 88 -4.63 -2.65 -13.55
N PHE A 89 -4.61 -1.79 -12.54
CA PHE A 89 -5.76 -1.12 -11.93
C PHE A 89 -5.72 0.37 -12.26
N ARG A 90 -5.69 0.69 -13.56
CA ARG A 90 -5.84 2.06 -14.03
C ARG A 90 -7.32 2.41 -13.91
N SER A 91 -7.68 3.35 -13.04
CA SER A 91 -8.97 4.02 -13.19
C SER A 91 -8.83 4.98 -14.36
N GLU A 92 -9.64 4.78 -15.39
CA GLU A 92 -9.96 5.83 -16.36
C GLU A 92 -10.92 6.80 -15.68
N ASP A 93 -10.49 7.45 -14.59
CA ASP A 93 -11.21 8.61 -14.13
C ASP A 93 -10.98 9.65 -15.22
N GLU A 94 -12.00 9.86 -16.07
CA GLU A 94 -12.05 10.96 -17.02
C GLU A 94 -11.45 12.17 -16.32
N ILE A 95 -10.35 12.69 -16.86
CA ILE A 95 -9.83 13.98 -16.47
C ILE A 95 -10.96 14.95 -16.78
N LYS A 96 -11.84 15.19 -15.81
CA LYS A 96 -12.79 16.30 -15.86
C LYS A 96 -11.89 17.51 -15.93
N ASN A 97 -11.76 18.05 -17.14
CA ASN A 97 -11.03 19.26 -17.43
C ASN A 97 -11.63 20.39 -16.59
N VAL A 98 -11.16 20.54 -15.35
CA VAL A 98 -11.57 21.62 -14.44
C VAL A 98 -11.14 22.99 -14.99
N PHE A 99 -10.26 23.01 -16.01
CA PHE A 99 -9.82 24.19 -16.73
C PHE A 99 -10.70 24.60 -17.93
N ARG A 100 -11.81 23.91 -18.21
CA ARG A 100 -12.82 24.39 -19.18
C ARG A 100 -13.84 25.29 -18.48
N GLY A 101 -13.40 26.48 -18.07
CA GLY A 101 -14.26 27.47 -17.42
C GLY A 101 -13.63 28.86 -17.37
N ASN A 102 -13.88 29.64 -18.42
CA ASN A 102 -13.76 31.10 -18.59
C ASN A 102 -12.45 31.79 -18.19
N SER A 103 -11.59 31.97 -19.19
CA SER A 103 -10.81 33.20 -19.35
C SER A 103 -11.76 34.39 -19.31
N SER A 104 -11.77 35.14 -18.20
CA SER A 104 -12.25 36.53 -18.19
C SER A 104 -11.07 37.41 -17.82
N LEU A 105 -10.52 38.09 -18.83
CA LEU A 105 -9.66 39.25 -18.68
C LEU A 105 -10.33 40.26 -17.75
N ALA A 106 -9.68 40.61 -16.64
CA ALA A 106 -9.96 41.87 -15.95
C ALA A 106 -9.05 42.93 -16.58
N ALA A 107 -9.67 44.01 -17.06
CA ALA A 107 -9.06 45.18 -17.68
C ALA A 107 -8.33 46.07 -16.68
#